data_AF-V8N5Q3-F1
#
_entry.id   AF-V8N5Q3-F1
#
_cell.length_a   1.000
_cell.length_b   1.000
_cell.length_c   1.000
_cell.angle_alpha   90.00
_cell.angle_beta   90.00
_cell.angle_gamma   90.00
#
_symmetry.space_group_name_H-M   'P 1'
#
loop_
_entity.id
_entity.type
_entity.pdbx_description
1 polymer ?
#
loop_
_entity_poly.entity_id
_entity_poly.type
_entity_poly.pdbx_seq_one_letter_code
_entity_poly.pdbx_strand_id
1 'polypeptide(L)'
;MELCIQLSIIMLGKQLIQNNIFEIGVPKLKKLFRKLKDDRPEQKESHSDPSKQPQQWELDYVLEPFTGLTPEYMEMIIQFGFVTLFVASFPLAPVFALLNNVIEVRLDAKKFVAELRRPDTVRAKDIVTSDFIPRLVYQYVYSHNGTMHGFINHTLSYFNVSDFKAGTQPENSPFEEEVSFCR
;
A
#
# COMPACT_ATOMS: atom_id res chain seq x y z
N MET A 1 9.83 28.00 20.68
CA MET A 1 8.95 27.10 21.45
C MET A 1 7.64 26.83 20.74
N GLU A 2 6.96 27.84 20.18
CA GLU A 2 5.68 27.67 19.47
C GLU A 2 5.75 26.70 18.27
N LEU A 3 6.78 26.79 17.43
CA LEU A 3 7.01 25.85 16.32
C LEU A 3 7.22 24.39 16.79
N CYS A 4 7.93 24.18 17.91
CA CYS A 4 8.16 22.84 18.46
C CYS A 4 6.86 22.24 19.02
N ILE A 5 6.03 23.07 19.68
CA ILE A 5 4.73 22.67 20.21
C ILE A 5 3.77 22.35 19.06
N GLN A 6 3.71 23.19 18.02
CA GLN A 6 2.87 22.96 16.85
C GLN A 6 3.28 21.69 16.09
N LEU A 7 4.58 21.46 15.88
CA LEU A 7 5.08 20.23 15.25
C LEU A 7 4.84 19.00 16.12
N SER A 8 4.97 19.11 17.45
CA SER A 8 4.66 18.03 18.38
C SER A 8 3.17 17.68 18.37
N ILE A 9 2.29 18.69 18.31
CA ILE A 9 0.84 18.51 18.22
C ILE A 9 0.44 17.87 16.88
N ILE A 10 1.09 18.22 15.77
CA ILE A 10 0.80 17.63 14.46
C ILE A 10 1.32 16.18 14.37
N MET A 11 2.52 15.92 14.88
CA MET A 11 3.16 14.59 14.87
C MET A 11 2.51 13.61 15.85
N LEU A 12 2.09 14.07 17.04
CA LEU A 12 1.37 13.24 18.01
C LEU A 12 -0.12 13.17 17.68
N GLY A 13 -0.74 14.29 17.29
CA GLY A 13 -2.18 14.37 17.05
C GLY A 13 -2.63 13.64 15.79
N LYS A 14 -1.93 13.82 14.67
CA LYS A 14 -2.33 13.18 13.41
C LYS A 14 -2.10 11.66 13.43
N GLN A 15 -0.99 11.20 14.01
CA GLN A 15 -0.63 9.78 14.09
C GLN A 15 -1.44 9.01 15.17
N LEU A 16 -1.59 9.55 16.39
CA LEU A 16 -2.26 8.83 17.49
C LEU A 16 -3.78 9.00 17.51
N ILE A 17 -4.33 10.14 17.08
CA ILE A 17 -5.76 10.42 17.21
C ILE A 17 -6.49 10.03 15.93
N GLN A 18 -5.88 10.23 14.76
CA GLN A 18 -6.53 9.93 13.48
C GLN A 18 -6.37 8.46 13.07
N ASN A 19 -5.17 7.86 13.09
CA ASN A 19 -5.00 6.44 12.75
C ASN A 19 -5.59 5.50 13.81
N ASN A 20 -5.11 5.50 15.07
CA ASN A 20 -5.62 4.55 16.09
C ASN A 20 -7.14 4.63 16.31
N ILE A 21 -7.74 5.82 16.38
CA ILE A 21 -9.18 5.96 16.68
C ILE A 21 -10.02 5.65 15.44
N PHE A 22 -9.61 6.06 14.24
CA PHE A 22 -10.41 5.79 13.05
C PHE A 22 -10.31 4.31 12.66
N GLU A 23 -9.12 3.72 12.75
CA GLU A 23 -8.86 2.33 12.36
C GLU A 23 -9.37 1.30 13.38
N ILE A 24 -9.23 1.53 14.69
CA ILE A 24 -9.83 0.62 15.70
C ILE A 24 -11.30 0.97 15.95
N GLY A 25 -11.62 2.26 15.93
CA GLY A 25 -12.92 2.78 16.37
C GLY A 25 -13.99 2.66 15.31
N VAL A 26 -13.74 2.99 14.04
CA VAL A 26 -14.77 2.95 12.99
C VAL A 26 -15.31 1.54 12.72
N PRO A 27 -14.49 0.48 12.56
CA PRO A 27 -15.03 -0.87 12.32
C PRO A 27 -15.77 -1.40 13.55
N LYS A 28 -15.28 -1.14 14.77
CA LYS A 28 -16.03 -1.49 16.00
C LYS A 28 -17.31 -0.68 16.17
N LEU A 29 -17.30 0.61 15.85
CA LEU A 29 -18.47 1.48 15.96
C LEU A 29 -19.50 1.15 14.89
N LYS A 30 -19.08 0.83 13.65
CA LYS A 30 -19.94 0.35 12.56
C LYS A 30 -20.55 -1.00 12.91
N LYS A 31 -19.78 -1.92 13.52
CA LYS A 31 -20.28 -3.21 14.03
C LYS A 31 -21.25 -3.03 15.19
N LEU A 32 -20.99 -2.09 16.10
CA LEU A 32 -21.87 -1.73 17.22
C LEU A 32 -23.17 -1.09 16.71
N PHE A 33 -23.08 -0.13 15.78
CA PHE A 33 -24.24 0.51 15.14
C PHE A 33 -25.08 -0.48 14.35
N ARG A 34 -24.45 -1.43 13.65
CA ARG A 34 -25.17 -2.48 12.90
C ARG A 34 -25.87 -3.44 13.86
N LYS A 35 -25.24 -3.78 15.00
CA LYS A 35 -25.85 -4.58 16.07
C LYS A 35 -27.03 -3.85 16.74
N LEU A 36 -26.90 -2.54 16.97
CA LEU A 36 -27.99 -1.69 17.49
C LEU A 36 -29.10 -1.40 16.46
N LYS A 37 -28.80 -1.49 15.16
CA LYS A 37 -29.79 -1.31 14.10
C LYS A 37 -30.54 -2.61 13.78
N ASP A 38 -29.93 -3.77 14.00
CA ASP A 38 -30.58 -5.09 13.92
C ASP A 38 -31.62 -5.30 15.04
N ASP A 39 -31.47 -4.63 16.19
CA ASP A 39 -32.49 -4.62 17.26
C ASP A 39 -33.73 -3.76 16.92
N ARG A 40 -33.78 -3.14 15.72
CA ARG A 40 -35.01 -2.56 15.17
C ARG A 40 -35.64 -3.56 14.20
N PRO A 41 -36.91 -3.98 14.41
CA PRO A 41 -37.54 -4.99 13.57
C PRO A 41 -37.95 -4.36 12.24
N GLU A 42 -37.06 -4.36 11.25
CA GLU A 42 -37.44 -4.13 9.85
C GLU A 42 -37.37 -5.46 9.09
N GLN A 43 -38.56 -5.97 8.77
CA GLN A 43 -38.78 -7.03 7.81
C GLN A 43 -38.10 -6.67 6.49
N LYS A 44 -37.04 -7.39 6.13
CA LYS A 44 -36.60 -7.50 4.74
C LYS A 44 -36.69 -8.94 4.31
N GLU A 45 -37.77 -9.21 3.59
CA GLU A 45 -37.93 -10.36 2.71
C GLU A 45 -36.77 -10.41 1.72
N SER A 46 -35.95 -11.45 1.78
CA SER A 46 -35.22 -11.94 0.62
C SER A 46 -34.98 -13.43 0.79
N HIS A 47 -35.46 -14.18 -0.20
CA HIS A 47 -35.29 -15.61 -0.39
C HIS A 47 -33.85 -16.07 -0.09
N SER A 48 -33.58 -16.53 1.11
CA SER A 48 -32.39 -17.33 1.41
C SER A 48 -32.69 -18.22 2.62
N ASP A 49 -32.49 -19.51 2.41
CA ASP A 49 -32.66 -20.57 3.39
C ASP A 49 -31.81 -20.26 4.64
N PRO A 50 -32.42 -20.11 5.84
CA PRO A 50 -31.70 -19.74 7.06
C PRO A 50 -30.74 -20.82 7.58
N SER A 51 -30.70 -22.00 6.92
CA SER A 51 -29.85 -23.13 7.30
C SER A 51 -28.49 -23.19 6.58
N LYS A 52 -28.24 -22.37 5.55
CA LYS A 52 -26.95 -22.36 4.85
C LYS A 52 -25.97 -21.43 5.56
N GLN A 53 -24.91 -22.02 6.15
CA GLN A 53 -23.74 -21.25 6.51
C GLN A 53 -23.20 -20.54 5.25
N PRO A 54 -22.94 -19.22 5.32
CA PRO A 54 -22.42 -18.48 4.19
C PRO A 54 -21.10 -19.09 3.74
N GLN A 55 -20.89 -19.19 2.43
CA GLN A 55 -19.65 -19.75 1.92
C GLN A 55 -18.50 -18.77 2.18
N GLN A 56 -17.30 -19.29 2.39
CA GLN A 56 -16.15 -18.46 2.80
C GLN A 56 -15.82 -17.36 1.79
N TRP A 57 -15.97 -17.62 0.49
CA TRP A 57 -15.76 -16.61 -0.55
C TRP A 57 -16.78 -15.46 -0.51
N GLU A 58 -18.01 -15.70 -0.03
CA GLU A 58 -19.03 -14.65 0.16
C GLU A 58 -18.61 -13.71 1.29
N LEU A 59 -18.08 -14.28 2.38
CA LEU A 59 -17.56 -13.51 3.50
C LEU A 59 -16.33 -12.67 3.07
N ASP A 60 -15.42 -13.27 2.31
CA ASP A 60 -14.22 -12.59 1.82
C ASP A 60 -14.52 -11.50 0.79
N TYR A 61 -15.62 -11.62 0.03
CA TYR A 61 -16.05 -10.62 -0.94
C TYR A 61 -16.61 -9.35 -0.28
N VAL A 62 -17.10 -9.44 0.95
CA VAL A 62 -17.65 -8.30 1.71
C VAL A 62 -16.54 -7.44 2.33
N LEU A 63 -15.32 -7.96 2.44
CA LEU A 63 -14.16 -7.22 2.95
C LEU A 63 -13.70 -6.12 1.99
N GLU A 64 -12.96 -5.14 2.51
CA GLU A 64 -12.47 -4.03 1.68
C GLU A 64 -11.34 -4.50 0.74
N PRO A 65 -11.33 -4.01 -0.52
CA PRO A 65 -10.28 -4.34 -1.47
C PRO A 65 -8.95 -3.67 -1.07
N PHE A 66 -7.85 -4.37 -1.29
CA PHE A 66 -6.51 -3.83 -1.03
C PHE A 66 -6.13 -2.75 -2.07
N THR A 67 -5.90 -1.53 -1.60
CA THR A 67 -5.62 -0.35 -2.45
C THR A 67 -4.12 -0.08 -2.68
N GLY A 68 -3.25 -0.96 -2.21
CA GLY A 68 -1.80 -0.84 -2.32
C GLY A 68 -1.12 -0.52 -0.98
N LEU A 69 0.21 -0.38 -0.99
CA LEU A 69 1.03 -0.01 0.17
C LEU A 69 1.54 1.43 0.10
N THR A 70 1.23 2.16 -0.98
CA THR A 70 1.81 3.48 -1.22
C THR A 70 1.43 4.51 -0.16
N PRO A 71 0.16 4.66 0.27
CA PRO A 71 -0.17 5.60 1.34
C PRO A 71 0.43 5.19 2.69
N GLU A 72 0.48 3.89 2.99
CA GLU A 72 1.09 3.34 4.22
C GLU A 72 2.60 3.64 4.27
N TYR A 73 3.32 3.46 3.16
CA TYR A 73 4.74 3.82 3.08
C TYR A 73 4.97 5.34 3.14
N MET A 74 4.12 6.15 2.52
CA MET A 74 4.22 7.61 2.61
C MET A 74 4.09 8.08 4.06
N GLU A 75 3.18 7.48 4.81
CA GLU A 75 3.02 7.75 6.24
C GLU A 75 4.30 7.44 7.04
N MET A 76 4.90 6.27 6.82
CA MET A 76 6.18 5.91 7.46
C MET A 76 7.33 6.86 7.07
N ILE A 77 7.42 7.26 5.79
CA ILE A 77 8.48 8.17 5.30
C ILE A 77 8.32 9.55 5.91
N ILE A 78 7.08 10.06 6.00
CA ILE A 78 6.78 11.35 6.62
C ILE A 78 7.19 11.33 8.09
N GLN A 79 6.86 10.26 8.83
CA GLN A 79 7.25 10.11 10.22
C GLN A 79 8.77 10.09 10.38
N PHE A 80 9.49 9.34 9.54
CA PHE A 80 10.95 9.32 9.54
C PHE A 80 11.53 10.71 9.26
N GLY A 81 11.02 11.41 8.24
CA GLY A 81 11.44 12.76 7.89
C GLY A 81 11.25 13.76 9.03
N PHE A 82 10.12 13.70 9.74
CA PHE A 82 9.88 14.55 10.91
C PHE A 82 10.85 14.24 12.05
N VAL A 83 11.10 12.95 12.33
CA VAL A 83 12.04 12.56 13.38
C VAL A 83 13.45 13.04 13.04
N THR A 84 13.93 12.86 11.82
CA THR A 84 15.31 13.22 11.46
C THR A 84 15.53 14.73 11.32
N LEU A 85 14.58 15.46 10.74
CA LEU A 85 14.75 16.89 10.46
C LEU A 85 14.60 17.77 11.72
N PHE A 86 13.81 17.33 12.70
CA PHE A 86 13.47 18.14 13.87
C PHE A 86 14.00 17.58 15.20
N VAL A 87 14.84 16.53 15.16
CA VAL A 87 15.43 15.94 16.39
C VAL A 87 16.23 16.96 17.21
N ALA A 88 16.90 17.92 16.55
CA ALA A 88 17.67 18.96 17.22
C ALA A 88 16.78 19.89 18.08
N SER A 89 15.53 20.07 17.68
CA SER A 89 14.55 20.90 18.39
C SER A 89 13.74 20.12 19.42
N PHE A 90 13.54 18.81 19.20
CA PHE A 90 12.79 17.93 20.09
C PHE A 90 13.48 16.56 20.24
N PRO A 91 14.35 16.40 21.26
CA PRO A 91 15.15 15.18 21.41
C PRO A 91 14.32 13.96 21.82
N LEU A 92 13.09 14.13 22.33
CA LEU A 92 12.19 13.02 22.67
C LEU A 92 11.40 12.49 21.45
N ALA A 93 11.47 13.13 20.28
CA ALA A 93 10.77 12.70 19.06
C ALA A 93 10.97 11.20 18.73
N PRO A 94 12.19 10.63 18.79
CA PRO A 94 12.42 9.23 18.45
C PRO A 94 11.69 8.25 19.37
N VAL A 95 11.50 8.59 20.64
CA VAL A 95 10.79 7.73 21.61
C VAL A 95 9.30 7.68 21.28
N PHE A 96 8.70 8.83 20.96
CA PHE A 96 7.30 8.88 20.53
C PHE A 96 7.10 8.16 19.19
N ALA A 97 8.03 8.30 18.26
CA ALA A 97 8.00 7.57 17.00
C ALA A 97 8.09 6.05 17.22
N LEU A 98 8.92 5.59 18.17
CA LEU A 98 9.01 4.17 18.50
C LEU A 98 7.70 3.63 19.08
N LEU A 99 7.07 4.36 20.01
CA LEU A 99 5.78 3.96 20.58
C LEU A 99 4.69 3.88 19.51
N ASN A 100 4.66 4.84 18.59
CA ASN A 100 3.74 4.82 17.46
C ASN A 100 4.00 3.60 16.57
N ASN A 101 5.25 3.33 16.18
CA ASN A 101 5.60 2.18 15.34
C ASN A 101 5.20 0.83 15.99
N VAL A 102 5.33 0.69 17.31
CA VAL A 102 4.92 -0.54 18.02
C VAL A 102 3.41 -0.76 17.96
N ILE A 103 2.63 0.32 18.05
CA ILE A 103 1.17 0.25 17.93
C ILE A 103 0.77 0.01 16.47
N GLU A 104 1.35 0.77 15.54
CA GLU A 104 1.09 0.71 14.09
C GLU A 104 1.24 -0.71 13.55
N VAL A 105 2.38 -1.36 13.84
CA VAL A 105 2.65 -2.74 13.40
C VAL A 105 1.55 -3.70 13.83
N ARG A 106 0.96 -3.51 15.01
CA ARG A 106 -0.12 -4.36 15.51
C ARG A 106 -1.47 -4.03 14.88
N LEU A 107 -1.69 -2.78 14.47
CA LEU A 107 -2.92 -2.37 13.81
C LEU A 107 -2.91 -2.78 12.34
N ASP A 108 -1.83 -2.51 11.63
CA ASP A 108 -1.62 -3.00 10.28
C ASP A 108 -1.81 -4.52 10.21
N ALA A 109 -1.22 -5.27 11.15
CA ALA A 109 -1.41 -6.72 11.22
C ALA A 109 -2.88 -7.12 11.40
N LYS A 110 -3.65 -6.39 12.21
CA LYS A 110 -5.09 -6.65 12.39
C LYS A 110 -5.89 -6.27 11.14
N LYS A 111 -5.58 -5.14 10.51
CA LYS A 111 -6.19 -4.67 9.26
C LYS A 111 -6.02 -5.71 8.15
N PHE A 112 -4.80 -6.23 7.97
CA PHE A 112 -4.50 -7.27 6.97
C PHE A 112 -5.16 -8.62 7.26
N VAL A 113 -5.35 -8.98 8.54
CA VAL A 113 -5.90 -10.29 8.92
C VAL A 113 -7.44 -10.27 8.97
N ALA A 114 -8.05 -9.15 9.35
CA ALA A 114 -9.48 -9.13 9.71
C ALA A 114 -10.35 -8.19 8.85
N GLU A 115 -9.77 -7.24 8.12
CA GLU A 115 -10.56 -6.16 7.46
C GLU A 115 -10.37 -6.10 5.94
N LEU A 116 -9.18 -6.50 5.46
CA LEU A 116 -8.85 -6.50 4.05
C LEU A 116 -9.02 -7.87 3.40
N ARG A 117 -9.44 -7.86 2.13
CA ARG A 117 -9.33 -9.04 1.27
C ARG A 117 -7.86 -9.38 1.01
N ARG A 118 -7.55 -10.68 0.94
CA ARG A 118 -6.18 -11.17 0.69
C ARG A 118 -5.59 -10.55 -0.58
N PRO A 119 -4.46 -9.82 -0.49
CA PRO A 119 -3.80 -9.26 -1.66
C PRO A 119 -3.04 -10.34 -2.44
N ASP A 120 -2.86 -10.10 -3.75
CA ASP A 120 -2.04 -10.95 -4.59
C ASP A 120 -0.55 -10.78 -4.25
N THR A 121 0.15 -11.90 -4.09
CA THR A 121 1.56 -11.90 -3.71
C THR A 121 2.43 -11.46 -4.89
N VAL A 122 3.12 -10.34 -4.74
CA VAL A 122 4.09 -9.82 -5.72
C VAL A 122 5.50 -9.93 -5.12
N ARG A 123 6.46 -10.41 -5.92
CA ARG A 123 7.88 -10.41 -5.52
C ARG A 123 8.51 -9.05 -5.83
N ALA A 124 9.01 -8.37 -4.81
CA ALA A 124 9.74 -7.12 -4.95
C ALA A 124 11.18 -7.30 -4.45
N LYS A 125 12.16 -6.72 -5.18
CA LYS A 125 13.57 -6.76 -4.81
C LYS A 125 13.94 -5.64 -3.84
N ASP A 126 13.40 -4.44 -4.04
CA ASP A 126 13.65 -3.27 -3.20
C ASP A 126 12.34 -2.59 -2.79
N ILE A 127 12.41 -1.82 -1.69
CA ILE A 127 11.27 -1.10 -1.09
C ILE A 127 10.85 0.10 -1.95
N VAL A 128 11.84 0.80 -2.56
CA VAL A 128 11.67 2.12 -3.19
C VAL A 128 12.04 2.15 -4.69
N THR A 129 12.52 1.06 -5.29
CA THR A 129 12.45 0.91 -6.77
C THR A 129 11.02 0.57 -7.16
N SER A 130 10.10 1.38 -6.67
CA SER A 130 8.72 1.33 -7.02
C SER A 130 8.66 1.86 -8.43
N ASP A 131 8.38 0.96 -9.36
CA ASP A 131 7.95 1.28 -10.70
C ASP A 131 6.76 2.26 -10.69
N PHE A 132 6.19 2.57 -9.52
CA PHE A 132 5.26 3.68 -9.27
C PHE A 132 5.62 4.99 -9.96
N ILE A 133 6.81 5.58 -9.77
CA ILE A 133 7.09 6.89 -10.40
C ILE A 133 7.09 6.75 -11.93
N PRO A 134 7.83 5.79 -12.54
CA PRO A 134 7.73 5.54 -13.98
C PRO A 134 6.31 5.25 -14.47
N ARG A 135 5.51 4.46 -13.72
CA ARG A 135 4.13 4.10 -14.07
C ARG A 135 3.19 5.29 -13.99
N LEU A 136 3.32 6.15 -12.97
CA LEU A 136 2.55 7.39 -12.84
C LEU A 136 2.90 8.35 -13.96
N VAL A 137 4.20 8.56 -14.19
CA VAL A 137 4.67 9.42 -15.29
C VAL A 137 4.13 8.88 -16.62
N TYR A 138 4.21 7.58 -16.86
CA TYR A 138 3.63 6.98 -18.05
C TYR A 138 2.12 7.21 -18.13
N GLN A 139 1.37 6.93 -17.06
CA GLN A 139 -0.08 7.03 -17.04
C GLN A 139 -0.60 8.46 -17.24
N TYR A 140 0.08 9.46 -16.67
CA TYR A 140 -0.35 10.86 -16.71
C TYR A 140 0.23 11.65 -17.89
N VAL A 141 1.42 11.28 -18.38
CA VAL A 141 2.13 12.05 -19.42
C VAL A 141 2.12 11.35 -20.78
N TYR A 142 2.23 10.02 -20.82
CA TYR A 142 2.46 9.28 -22.06
C TYR A 142 1.26 8.42 -22.51
N SER A 143 0.43 7.96 -21.57
CA SER A 143 -0.73 7.11 -21.85
C SER A 143 -1.89 7.94 -22.36
N HIS A 144 -2.29 7.68 -23.61
CA HIS A 144 -3.36 8.45 -24.26
C HIS A 144 -4.74 8.18 -23.63
N ASN A 145 -4.91 7.00 -23.02
CA ASN A 145 -6.16 6.56 -22.39
C ASN A 145 -6.10 6.56 -20.85
N GLY A 146 -4.98 7.01 -20.25
CA GLY A 146 -4.76 6.90 -18.81
C GLY A 146 -4.67 5.45 -18.29
N THR A 147 -4.41 4.49 -19.17
CA THR A 147 -4.24 3.06 -18.83
C THR A 147 -2.78 2.65 -18.85
N MET A 148 -2.45 1.54 -18.19
CA MET A 148 -1.10 0.98 -18.19
C MET A 148 -0.75 0.17 -19.45
N HIS A 149 -1.62 0.16 -20.47
CA HIS A 149 -1.41 -0.62 -21.68
C HIS A 149 -0.24 -0.04 -22.50
N GLY A 150 0.74 -0.89 -22.84
CA GLY A 150 1.94 -0.48 -23.56
C GLY A 150 3.09 0.05 -22.69
N PHE A 151 2.90 0.14 -21.37
CA PHE A 151 3.92 0.61 -20.42
C PHE A 151 5.25 -0.15 -20.57
N ILE A 152 5.22 -1.48 -20.60
CA ILE A 152 6.43 -2.31 -20.72
C ILE A 152 7.17 -2.03 -22.05
N ASN A 153 6.44 -1.88 -23.16
CA ASN A 153 7.06 -1.56 -24.45
C ASN A 153 7.70 -0.17 -24.47
N HIS A 154 7.17 0.78 -23.71
CA HIS A 154 7.71 2.14 -23.59
C HIS A 154 8.94 2.19 -22.66
N THR A 155 8.94 1.38 -21.60
CA THR A 155 10.00 1.39 -20.58
C THR A 155 11.24 0.59 -21.00
N LEU A 156 11.08 -0.47 -21.79
CA LEU A 156 12.22 -1.27 -22.27
C LEU A 156 13.01 -0.53 -23.35
N SER A 157 14.32 -0.35 -23.13
CA SER A 157 15.23 0.20 -24.13
C SER A 157 15.67 -0.85 -25.14
N TYR A 158 15.95 -0.44 -26.37
CA TYR A 158 16.54 -1.32 -27.38
C TYR A 158 18.05 -1.22 -27.31
N PHE A 159 18.73 -2.36 -27.27
CA PHE A 159 20.19 -2.44 -27.37
C PHE A 159 20.57 -3.31 -28.57
N ASN A 160 21.44 -2.79 -29.43
CA ASN A 160 21.95 -3.54 -30.57
C ASN A 160 23.08 -4.46 -30.11
N VAL A 161 22.97 -5.74 -30.43
CA VAL A 161 23.98 -6.75 -30.05
C VAL A 161 25.34 -6.45 -30.70
N SER A 162 25.37 -5.71 -31.80
CA SER A 162 26.62 -5.29 -32.45
C SER A 162 27.46 -4.33 -31.58
N ASP A 163 26.85 -3.68 -30.58
CA ASP A 163 27.51 -2.67 -29.74
C ASP A 163 28.22 -3.27 -28.51
N PHE A 164 28.24 -4.61 -28.36
CA PHE A 164 28.99 -5.26 -27.29
C PHE A 164 30.49 -4.96 -27.40
N LYS A 165 31.13 -4.65 -26.27
CA LYS A 165 32.58 -4.53 -26.21
C LYS A 165 33.21 -5.92 -26.40
N ALA A 166 34.30 -5.97 -27.16
CA ALA A 166 35.04 -7.22 -27.39
C ALA A 166 35.33 -7.94 -26.06
N GLY A 167 34.91 -9.21 -25.96
CA GLY A 167 35.06 -10.04 -24.76
C GLY A 167 33.95 -9.90 -23.70
N THR A 168 32.95 -9.03 -23.89
CA THR A 168 31.77 -8.93 -23.00
C THR A 168 30.50 -9.56 -23.57
N GLN A 169 30.57 -10.01 -24.83
CA GLN A 169 29.46 -10.68 -25.50
C GLN A 169 29.18 -12.06 -24.87
N PRO A 170 27.92 -12.49 -24.81
CA PRO A 170 27.56 -13.81 -24.28
C PRO A 170 28.18 -14.92 -25.14
N GLU A 171 28.83 -15.89 -24.50
CA GLU A 171 29.53 -16.99 -25.19
C GLU A 171 28.57 -17.99 -25.84
N ASN A 172 27.38 -18.18 -25.26
CA ASN A 172 26.35 -19.08 -25.77
C ASN A 172 24.97 -18.40 -25.73
N SER A 173 24.27 -18.38 -26.86
CA SER A 173 22.85 -18.00 -26.91
C SER A 173 21.97 -19.24 -26.79
N PRO A 174 20.97 -19.27 -25.89
CA PRO A 174 20.01 -20.38 -25.80
C PRO A 174 18.94 -20.36 -26.90
N PHE A 175 18.98 -19.37 -27.81
CA PHE A 175 18.00 -19.19 -28.89
C PHE A 175 18.53 -19.79 -30.19
N GLU A 176 17.65 -20.45 -30.95
CA GLU A 176 17.98 -21.09 -32.24
C GLU A 176 18.18 -20.08 -33.39
N GLU A 177 17.70 -18.85 -33.23
CA GLU A 177 17.80 -17.77 -34.23
C GLU A 177 18.83 -16.71 -33.83
N GLU A 178 19.42 -16.05 -34.84
CA GLU A 178 20.34 -14.93 -34.62
C GLU A 178 19.61 -13.71 -34.04
N VAL A 179 19.97 -13.34 -32.81
CA VAL A 179 19.38 -12.18 -32.11
C VAL A 179 20.13 -10.90 -32.49
N SER A 180 19.45 -9.98 -33.16
CA SER A 180 20.00 -8.67 -33.57
C SER A 180 19.83 -7.58 -32.51
N PHE A 181 18.73 -7.61 -31.74
CA PHE A 181 18.42 -6.64 -30.71
C PHE A 181 18.00 -7.32 -29.41
N CYS A 182 18.44 -6.79 -28.28
CA CYS A 182 17.93 -7.15 -26.97
C CYS A 182 17.17 -5.99 -26.31
N ARG A 183 16.29 -6.35 -25.38
CA ARG A 183 15.40 -5.45 -24.62
C ARG A 183 15.47 -5.79 -23.14
#